data_AF-A0A7W1K6E3-F1
#
_entry.id   AF-A0A7W1K6E3-F1
#
_cell.length_a   1.000
_cell.length_b   1.000
_cell.length_c   1.000
_cell.angle_alpha   90.00
_cell.angle_beta   90.00
_cell.angle_gamma   90.00
#
_symmetry.space_group_name_H-M   'P 1'
#
loop_
_entity.id
_entity.type
_entity.pdbx_description
1 polymer ?
#
loop_
_entity_poly.entity_id
_entity_poly.type
_entity_poly.pdbx_seq_one_letter_code
_entity_poly.pdbx_strand_id
1 'polypeptide(L)'
;MSSAPPVAAAAFAPLGLLEYRTGRAVVGRPAELAAIEDGINAAAGGRLSAVAVEGEPGIGKTRLLLAAREIAVARGFLTVAVGADEELRG
;
A
#
# COMPACT_ATOMS: atom_id res chain seq x y z
N MET A 1 -13.28 30.81 -8.01
CA MET A 1 -12.40 29.63 -8.15
C MET A 1 -12.32 28.97 -6.78
N SER A 2 -13.21 28.02 -6.50
CA SER A 2 -13.26 27.33 -5.21
C SER A 2 -12.15 26.29 -5.17
N SER A 3 -11.10 26.57 -4.39
CA SER A 3 -10.10 25.56 -4.03
C SER A 3 -10.81 24.43 -3.31
N ALA A 4 -10.85 23.24 -3.92
CA ALA A 4 -11.21 22.02 -3.19
C ALA A 4 -10.32 21.95 -1.93
N PRO A 5 -10.85 21.53 -0.77
CA PRO A 5 -10.00 21.31 0.39
C PRO A 5 -8.89 20.32 -0.02
N PRO A 6 -7.66 20.47 0.51
CA PRO A 6 -6.64 19.47 0.25
C PRO A 6 -7.24 18.12 0.66
N VAL A 7 -7.23 17.15 -0.27
CA VAL A 7 -7.52 15.73 0.03
C VAL A 7 -6.33 15.17 0.83
N ALA A 8 -5.94 15.90 1.88
CA ALA A 8 -4.97 15.49 2.86
C ALA A 8 -5.72 14.55 3.81
N ALA A 9 -5.18 13.34 3.93
CA ALA A 9 -5.46 12.34 4.96
C ALA A 9 -6.68 11.42 4.81
N ALA A 10 -7.57 11.58 3.82
CA ALA A 10 -8.64 10.62 3.60
C ALA A 10 -8.10 9.35 2.91
N ALA A 11 -7.48 8.47 3.68
CA ALA A 11 -7.15 7.14 3.22
C ALA A 11 -8.48 6.39 2.97
N PHE A 12 -8.77 6.09 1.70
CA PHE A 12 -9.98 5.40 1.30
C PHE A 12 -9.72 3.89 1.27
N ALA A 13 -10.36 3.15 2.17
CA ALA A 13 -10.28 1.69 2.26
C ALA A 13 -11.66 1.09 2.53
N PRO A 14 -12.51 0.95 1.49
CA PRO A 14 -13.90 0.52 1.64
C PRO A 14 -14.04 -0.91 2.20
N LEU A 15 -12.93 -1.68 2.27
CA LEU A 15 -12.89 -3.05 2.79
C LEU A 15 -11.97 -3.21 4.00
N GLY A 16 -11.76 -2.15 4.77
CA GLY A 16 -11.16 -2.26 6.10
C GLY A 16 -9.66 -2.60 6.13
N LEU A 17 -8.92 -2.51 5.01
CA LEU A 17 -7.47 -2.76 5.02
C LEU A 17 -6.75 -1.92 6.09
N LEU A 18 -7.26 -0.70 6.32
CA LEU A 18 -6.71 0.24 7.29
C LEU A 18 -7.09 -0.07 8.75
N GLU A 19 -7.99 -1.02 8.99
CA GLU A 19 -8.35 -1.49 10.33
C GLU A 19 -7.33 -2.51 10.87
N TYR A 20 -6.46 -3.07 10.01
CA TYR A 20 -5.36 -3.91 10.45
C TYR A 20 -4.33 -3.09 11.24
N ARG A 21 -3.98 -3.57 12.45
CA ARG A 21 -3.05 -2.88 13.36
C ARG A 21 -1.71 -2.57 12.68
N THR A 22 -1.35 -1.30 12.61
CA THR A 22 -0.13 -0.77 11.95
C THR A 22 1.14 -0.80 12.83
N GLY A 23 1.10 -1.41 14.01
CA GLY A 23 2.16 -1.28 15.02
C GLY A 23 3.33 -2.28 14.97
N ARG A 24 3.33 -3.28 14.07
CA ARG A 24 4.47 -4.24 13.95
C ARG A 24 5.37 -3.83 12.81
N ALA A 25 6.69 -3.73 13.01
CA ALA A 25 7.63 -3.53 11.89
C ALA A 25 7.55 -4.69 10.89
N VAL A 26 7.78 -4.41 9.60
CA VAL A 26 8.04 -5.47 8.61
C VAL A 26 9.40 -6.08 8.94
N VAL A 27 9.44 -7.35 9.34
CA VAL A 27 10.68 -8.06 9.66
C VAL A 27 11.06 -8.96 8.49
N GLY A 28 12.33 -8.88 8.05
CA GLY A 28 12.91 -9.85 7.12
C GLY A 28 12.48 -9.73 5.65
N ARG A 29 12.11 -8.53 5.18
CA ARG A 29 11.67 -8.28 3.78
C ARG A 29 12.41 -7.13 3.07
N PRO A 30 13.76 -7.08 3.11
CA PRO A 30 14.50 -5.94 2.57
C PRO A 30 14.36 -5.83 1.04
N ALA A 31 14.31 -6.96 0.32
CA ALA A 31 14.20 -6.96 -1.13
C ALA A 31 12.81 -6.48 -1.59
N GLU A 32 11.76 -6.90 -0.91
CA GLU A 32 10.39 -6.51 -1.23
C GLU A 32 10.14 -5.04 -0.91
N LEU A 33 10.66 -4.54 0.22
CA LEU A 33 10.60 -3.12 0.54
C LEU A 33 11.36 -2.27 -0.48
N ALA A 34 12.55 -2.70 -0.91
CA ALA A 34 13.30 -2.00 -1.95
C ALA A 34 12.52 -1.94 -3.27
N ALA A 35 11.90 -3.03 -3.71
CA ALA A 35 11.08 -3.03 -4.92
C ALA A 35 9.87 -2.08 -4.83
N ILE A 36 9.24 -2.00 -3.66
CA ILE A 36 8.15 -1.04 -3.39
C ILE A 36 8.67 0.40 -3.45
N GLU A 37 9.81 0.68 -2.81
CA GLU A 37 10.42 2.01 -2.82
C GLU A 37 10.81 2.45 -4.23
N ASP A 38 11.37 1.55 -5.04
CA ASP A 38 11.70 1.81 -6.44
C ASP A 38 10.46 2.11 -7.28
N GLY A 39 9.37 1.37 -7.06
CA GLY A 39 8.09 1.64 -7.69
C GLY A 39 7.54 3.03 -7.36
N ILE A 40 7.59 3.41 -6.07
CA ILE A 40 7.15 4.73 -5.61
C ILE A 40 8.07 5.84 -6.14
N ASN A 41 9.39 5.61 -6.20
CA ASN A 41 10.36 6.53 -6.81
C ASN A 41 10.06 6.77 -8.29
N ALA A 42 9.75 5.71 -9.05
CA ALA A 42 9.36 5.84 -10.45
C ALA A 42 8.07 6.66 -10.62
N ALA A 43 7.07 6.40 -9.76
CA ALA A 43 5.82 7.16 -9.73
C ALA A 43 6.02 8.64 -9.40
N ALA A 44 6.90 8.95 -8.44
CA ALA A 44 7.26 10.34 -8.09
C ALA A 44 7.93 11.06 -9.27
N GLY A 45 8.67 10.33 -10.10
CA GLY A 45 9.24 10.82 -11.36
C GLY A 45 8.26 10.89 -12.53
N GLY A 46 6.96 10.68 -12.32
CA GLY A 46 5.92 10.76 -13.35
C GLY A 46 5.78 9.51 -14.22
N ARG A 47 6.38 8.38 -13.84
CA ARG A 47 6.26 7.10 -14.57
C ARG A 47 5.27 6.18 -13.87
N LEU A 48 4.35 5.59 -14.63
CA LEU A 48 3.50 4.52 -14.10
C LEU A 48 4.38 3.31 -13.72
N SER A 49 4.14 2.74 -12.54
CA SER A 49 4.81 1.54 -12.04
C SER A 49 3.82 0.62 -11.33
N ALA A 50 4.08 -0.68 -11.37
CA ALA A 50 3.27 -1.70 -10.71
C ALA A 50 4.20 -2.75 -10.08
N VAL A 51 3.86 -3.16 -8.85
CA VAL A 51 4.55 -4.23 -8.12
C VAL A 51 3.49 -5.23 -7.66
N ALA A 52 3.68 -6.49 -8.00
CA ALA A 52 2.84 -7.59 -7.53
C ALA A 52 3.50 -8.27 -6.32
N VAL A 53 2.70 -8.50 -5.27
CA VAL A 53 3.16 -9.21 -4.06
C VAL A 53 2.53 -10.60 -4.05
N GLU A 54 3.34 -11.61 -4.33
CA GLU A 54 2.95 -13.01 -4.28
C GLU A 54 3.49 -13.69 -3.02
N GLY A 55 2.86 -14.79 -2.61
CA GLY A 55 3.32 -15.58 -1.47
C GLY A 55 2.22 -16.35 -0.77
N GLU A 56 2.63 -17.28 0.08
CA GLU A 56 1.76 -18.20 0.82
C GLU A 56 0.72 -17.49 1.69
N PRO A 57 -0.45 -18.11 1.93
CA PRO A 57 -1.41 -17.63 2.92
C PRO A 57 -0.75 -17.37 4.27
N GLY A 58 -1.03 -16.21 4.88
CA GLY A 58 -0.50 -15.84 6.20
C GLY A 58 0.96 -15.36 6.24
N ILE A 59 1.69 -15.32 5.12
CA ILE A 59 3.12 -14.92 5.09
C ILE A 59 3.38 -13.42 5.38
N GLY A 60 2.31 -12.62 5.51
CA GLY A 60 2.40 -11.19 5.83
C GLY A 60 2.23 -10.24 4.65
N LYS A 61 1.63 -10.68 3.53
CA LYS A 61 1.33 -9.82 2.35
C LYS A 61 0.56 -8.54 2.73
N THR A 62 -0.50 -8.68 3.54
CA THR A 62 -1.27 -7.55 4.08
C THR A 62 -0.39 -6.57 4.86
N ARG A 63 0.56 -7.08 5.66
CA ARG A 63 1.46 -6.21 6.43
C ARG A 63 2.43 -5.45 5.52
N LEU A 64 2.93 -6.10 4.46
CA LEU A 64 3.79 -5.48 3.46
C LEU A 64 3.05 -4.37 2.70
N LEU A 65 1.79 -4.60 2.31
CA LEU A 65 0.94 -3.56 1.68
C LEU A 65 0.71 -2.36 2.61
N LEU A 66 0.53 -2.58 3.91
CA LEU A 66 0.43 -1.49 4.89
C LEU A 66 1.73 -0.69 5.00
N ALA A 67 2.90 -1.34 4.94
CA ALA A 67 4.18 -0.64 4.94
C ALA A 67 4.39 0.16 3.64
N ALA A 68 3.99 -0.39 2.48
CA ALA A 68 3.99 0.34 1.22
C ALA A 68 3.15 1.61 1.30
N ARG A 69 1.97 1.53 1.93
CA ARG A 69 1.13 2.71 2.21
C ARG A 69 1.84 3.71 3.11
N GLU A 70 2.44 3.27 4.22
CA GLU A 70 3.18 4.15 5.14
C GLU A 70 4.27 4.94 4.39
N ILE A 71 5.04 4.26 3.53
CA ILE A 71 6.08 4.88 2.69
C ILE A 71 5.47 5.88 1.68
N ALA A 72 4.41 5.48 0.97
CA ALA A 72 3.76 6.32 -0.04
C ALA A 72 3.14 7.59 0.58
N VAL A 73 2.45 7.46 1.72
CA VAL A 73 1.89 8.59 2.47
C VAL A 73 2.99 9.54 2.94
N ALA A 74 4.09 9.00 3.49
CA ALA A 74 5.23 9.81 3.89
C ALA A 74 5.87 10.60 2.73
N ARG A 75 5.69 10.12 1.49
CA ARG A 75 6.13 10.77 0.25
C ARG A 75 5.06 11.65 -0.41
N GLY A 76 3.94 11.88 0.26
CA GLY A 76 2.88 12.78 -0.21
C GLY A 76 1.89 12.18 -1.21
N PHE A 77 1.89 10.86 -1.40
CA PHE A 77 0.92 10.20 -2.25
C PHE A 77 -0.43 10.04 -1.56
N LEU A 78 -1.51 10.22 -2.31
CA LEU A 78 -2.82 9.71 -1.93
C LEU A 78 -2.85 8.20 -2.15
N THR A 79 -3.14 7.43 -1.10
CA THR A 79 -3.21 5.97 -1.18
C THR A 79 -4.65 5.48 -1.15
N VAL A 80 -4.99 4.57 -2.05
CA VAL A 80 -6.27 3.85 -2.08
C VAL A 80 -6.00 2.37 -1.81
N ALA A 81 -6.76 1.78 -0.89
CA ALA A 81 -6.64 0.39 -0.54
C ALA A 81 -7.93 -0.35 -0.90
N VAL A 82 -7.80 -1.44 -1.65
CA VAL A 82 -8.94 -2.26 -2.06
C VAL A 82 -8.69 -3.68 -1.57
N GLY A 83 -9.62 -4.21 -0.78
CA GLY A 83 -9.64 -5.63 -0.45
C GLY A 83 -10.27 -6.43 -1.57
N ALA A 84 -9.97 -7.71 -1.62
CA ALA A 84 -10.75 -8.67 -2.38
C ALA A 84 -10.89 -9.91 -1.49
N ASP A 85 -12.07 -10.53 -1.52
CA ASP A 85 -12.24 -11.85 -0.95
C ASP A 85 -12.01 -12.87 -2.07
N GLU A 86 -11.09 -13.80 -1.86
CA GLU A 86 -10.92 -14.92 -2.78
C GLU A 86 -11.94 -15.99 -2.41
N GLU A 87 -13.00 -16.11 -3.20
CA GLU A 87 -13.84 -17.31 -3.19
C GLU A 87 -12.99 -18.45 -3.80
N LEU A 88 -12.45 -19.32 -2.95
CA LEU A 88 -11.84 -20.58 -3.38
C LEU A 88 -12.93 -21.46 -4.01
N ARG A 89 -13.14 -21.33 -5.32
CA ARG A 89 -14.00 -22.24 -6.07
C ARG A 89 -13.29 -23.58 -6.20
N GLY A 90 -13.76 -24.56 -5.43
CA GLY A 90 -13.43 -25.97 -5.60
C GLY A 90 -14.11 -26.58 -6.81
#